data_AF-A0A938TZT6-F1
#
_entry.id   AF-A0A938TZT6-F1
#
_cell.length_a   1.000
_cell.length_b   1.000
_cell.length_c   1.000
_cell.angle_alpha   90.00
_cell.angle_beta   90.00
_cell.angle_gamma   90.00
#
_symmetry.space_group_name_H-M   'P 1'
#
loop_
_entity.id
_entity.type
_entity.pdbx_description
1 polymer ?
#
loop_
_entity_poly.entity_id
_entity_poly.type
_entity_poly.pdbx_seq_one_letter_code
_entity_poly.pdbx_strand_id
1 'polypeptide(L)'
;MNLEEVMKNHGFNFSASCAGKGSYTKWIKYQGKRAYIAVHDISGEGFPTTLEEPVRVAIHELRSGDEVEPPQEISSLSSYLESLKE
;
A
#
# COMPACT_ATOMS: atom_id res chain seq x y z
N MET A 1 4.74 15.80 10.73
CA MET A 1 5.30 15.05 9.58
C MET A 1 4.14 14.77 8.65
N ASN A 2 4.24 15.12 7.38
CA ASN A 2 3.17 14.88 6.41
C ASN A 2 3.07 13.37 6.13
N LEU A 3 1.86 12.83 5.92
CA LEU A 3 1.66 11.41 5.65
C LEU A 3 2.49 10.94 4.45
N GLU A 4 2.54 11.73 3.38
CA GLU A 4 3.36 11.41 2.20
C GLU A 4 4.85 11.24 2.56
N GLU A 5 5.37 12.07 3.47
CA GLU A 5 6.75 11.96 3.94
C GLU A 5 6.96 10.69 4.78
N VAL A 6 5.97 10.33 5.61
CA VAL A 6 5.98 9.06 6.37
C VAL A 6 6.03 7.88 5.40
N MET A 7 5.13 7.86 4.42
CA MET A 7 5.06 6.79 3.41
C MET A 7 6.37 6.68 2.62
N LYS A 8 6.91 7.82 2.19
CA LYS A 8 8.19 7.88 1.47
C LYS A 8 9.36 7.37 2.30
N ASN A 9 9.42 7.70 3.59
CA ASN A 9 10.45 7.18 4.51
C ASN A 9 10.36 5.67 4.70
N HIS A 10 9.17 5.09 4.52
CA HIS A 10 8.96 3.64 4.50
C HIS A 10 9.16 3.00 3.12
N GLY A 11 9.54 3.77 2.11
CA GLY A 11 9.84 3.31 0.75
C GLY A 11 8.62 3.22 -0.18
N PHE A 12 7.48 3.80 0.22
CA PHE A 12 6.30 3.88 -0.62
C PHE A 12 6.34 5.12 -1.53
N ASN A 13 5.76 4.98 -2.71
CA ASN A 13 5.58 6.05 -3.69
C ASN A 13 4.10 6.32 -3.90
N PHE A 14 3.76 7.55 -4.22
CA PHE A 14 2.42 7.93 -4.62
C PHE A 14 2.11 7.38 -6.02
N SER A 15 0.99 6.66 -6.17
CA SER A 15 0.51 6.16 -7.44
C SER A 15 -0.97 6.49 -7.61
N ALA A 16 -1.29 7.30 -8.61
CA ALA A 16 -2.66 7.62 -8.98
C ALA A 16 -2.91 7.19 -10.42
N SER A 17 -4.07 6.58 -10.65
CA SER A 17 -4.56 6.21 -11.98
C SER A 17 -5.43 7.32 -12.56
N CYS A 18 -5.55 7.36 -13.90
CA CYS A 18 -6.44 8.31 -14.58
C CYS A 18 -7.94 8.09 -14.26
N ALA A 19 -8.30 6.95 -13.68
CA ALA A 19 -9.65 6.65 -13.21
C ALA A 19 -9.96 7.19 -11.81
N GLY A 20 -9.04 7.96 -11.21
CA GLY A 20 -9.21 8.54 -9.88
C GLY A 20 -8.84 7.59 -8.73
N LYS A 21 -8.39 6.36 -9.03
CA LYS A 21 -7.92 5.44 -7.99
C LYS A 21 -6.52 5.80 -7.52
N GLY A 22 -6.35 5.88 -6.21
CA GLY A 22 -5.11 6.24 -5.54
C GLY A 22 -4.57 5.12 -4.66
N SER A 23 -3.24 4.95 -4.63
CA SER A 23 -2.56 4.04 -3.71
C SER A 23 -1.12 4.45 -3.44
N TYR A 24 -0.63 4.12 -2.25
CA TYR A 24 0.80 4.14 -1.98
C TYR A 24 1.41 2.79 -2.36
N THR A 25 2.46 2.79 -3.19
CA THR A 25 3.06 1.55 -3.70
C THR A 25 4.53 1.37 -3.34
N LYS A 26 4.92 0.14 -3.00
CA LYS A 26 6.30 -0.23 -2.65
C LYS A 26 6.71 -1.52 -3.36
N TRP A 27 7.86 -1.48 -4.05
CA TRP A 27 8.43 -2.66 -4.71
C TRP A 27 8.94 -3.68 -3.71
N ILE A 28 8.62 -4.94 -3.94
CA ILE A 28 9.10 -6.07 -3.15
C ILE A 28 9.46 -7.27 -4.03
N LYS A 29 10.22 -8.20 -3.46
CA LYS A 29 10.35 -9.56 -4.01
C LYS A 29 9.43 -10.47 -3.21
N TYR A 30 8.44 -11.05 -3.85
CA TYR A 30 7.47 -11.93 -3.21
C TYR A 30 7.51 -13.31 -3.87
N GLN A 31 7.79 -14.36 -3.08
CA GLN A 31 7.90 -15.74 -3.56
C GLN A 31 8.76 -15.91 -4.82
N GLY A 32 9.90 -15.20 -4.89
CA GLY A 32 10.81 -15.24 -6.04
C GLY A 32 10.40 -14.36 -7.24
N LYS A 33 9.20 -13.77 -7.23
CA LYS A 33 8.70 -12.88 -8.28
C LYS A 33 8.86 -11.40 -7.91
N ARG A 34 8.81 -10.53 -8.91
CA ARG A 34 8.74 -9.07 -8.71
C ARG A 34 7.30 -8.71 -8.44
N ALA A 35 7.05 -8.04 -7.33
CA ALA A 35 5.72 -7.63 -6.90
C ALA A 35 5.76 -6.22 -6.34
N TYR A 36 4.59 -5.63 -6.11
CA TYR A 36 4.46 -4.41 -5.34
C TYR A 36 3.33 -4.54 -4.34
N ILE A 37 3.51 -3.88 -3.21
CA ILE A 37 2.47 -3.63 -2.22
C ILE A 37 1.70 -2.41 -2.70
N ALA A 38 0.38 -2.44 -2.61
CA ALA A 38 -0.49 -1.29 -2.75
C ALA A 38 -1.26 -1.06 -1.44
N VAL A 39 -1.20 0.16 -0.92
CA VAL A 39 -1.93 0.61 0.27
C VAL A 39 -2.97 1.62 -0.16
N HIS A 40 -4.23 1.31 0.12
CA HIS A 40 -5.38 2.16 -0.12
C HIS A 40 -6.03 2.55 1.20
N ASP A 41 -6.93 3.53 1.15
CA ASP A 41 -7.94 3.67 2.20
C ASP A 41 -8.82 2.41 2.29
N ILE A 42 -9.66 2.35 3.32
CA ILE A 42 -10.54 1.18 3.54
C ILE A 42 -11.54 0.94 2.40
N SER A 43 -11.85 1.95 1.59
CA SER A 43 -12.73 1.79 0.43
C SER A 43 -12.04 1.03 -0.72
N GLY A 44 -10.70 1.06 -0.76
CA GLY A 44 -9.90 0.48 -1.83
C GLY A 44 -9.79 1.36 -3.07
N GLU A 45 -10.27 2.60 -3.02
CA GLU A 45 -10.26 3.52 -4.16
C GLU A 45 -9.37 4.75 -3.92
N GLY A 46 -9.20 5.18 -2.68
CA GLY A 46 -8.47 6.40 -2.34
C GLY A 46 -7.18 6.16 -1.57
N PHE A 47 -6.56 7.27 -1.20
CA PHE A 47 -5.42 7.28 -0.29
C PHE A 47 -5.91 7.40 1.15
N PRO A 48 -5.28 6.72 2.11
CA PRO A 48 -5.42 7.11 3.50
C PRO A 48 -4.96 8.56 3.68
N THR A 49 -5.61 9.28 4.58
CA THR A 49 -5.32 10.68 4.89
C THR A 49 -4.59 10.84 6.22
N THR A 50 -4.71 9.87 7.13
CA THR A 50 -4.00 9.85 8.42
C THR A 50 -3.38 8.49 8.75
N LEU A 51 -2.59 8.42 9.83
CA LEU A 51 -1.94 7.18 10.27
C LEU A 51 -2.88 6.26 11.06
N GLU A 52 -3.97 6.82 11.58
CA GLU A 52 -4.95 6.17 12.44
C GLU A 52 -6.07 5.50 11.63
N GLU A 53 -6.22 5.87 10.36
CA GLU A 53 -7.25 5.32 9.48
C GLU A 53 -6.98 3.85 9.15
N PRO A 54 -8.04 3.02 9.09
CA PRO A 54 -7.93 1.66 8.59
C PRO A 54 -7.58 1.68 7.10
N VAL A 55 -6.78 0.71 6.68
CA VAL A 55 -6.26 0.63 5.32
C VAL A 55 -6.49 -0.74 4.72
N ARG A 56 -6.60 -0.77 3.40
CA ARG A 56 -6.62 -2.00 2.63
C ARG A 56 -5.27 -2.17 1.93
N VAL A 57 -4.62 -3.29 2.20
CA VAL A 57 -3.29 -3.62 1.67
C VAL A 57 -3.39 -4.82 0.73
N ALA A 58 -2.89 -4.67 -0.48
CA ALA A 58 -2.84 -5.73 -1.49
C ALA A 58 -1.41 -5.94 -1.99
N ILE A 59 -1.10 -7.15 -2.44
CA ILE A 59 0.16 -7.47 -3.12
C ILE A 59 -0.16 -7.86 -4.55
N HIS A 60 0.45 -7.18 -5.50
CA HIS A 60 0.27 -7.41 -6.93
C HIS A 60 1.56 -7.91 -7.56
N GLU A 61 1.46 -8.89 -8.45
CA GLU A 61 2.59 -9.28 -9.28
C GLU A 61 2.83 -8.21 -10.34
N LEU A 62 4.09 -7.78 -10.50
CA LEU A 62 4.42 -6.59 -11.29
C LEU A 62 4.08 -6.75 -12.78
N ARG A 63 4.27 -7.93 -13.37
CA ARG A 63 4.13 -8.13 -14.81
C ARG A 63 2.67 -8.23 -15.24
N SER A 64 1.86 -8.91 -14.45
CA SER A 64 0.44 -9.19 -14.72
C SER A 64 -0.49 -8.14 -14.11
N GLY A 65 -0.09 -7.54 -12.98
CA GLY A 65 -0.96 -6.70 -12.17
C GLY A 65 -1.93 -7.50 -11.27
N ASP A 66 -1.88 -8.83 -11.35
CA ASP A 66 -2.78 -9.70 -10.60
C ASP A 66 -2.46 -9.68 -9.12
N GLU A 67 -3.51 -9.70 -8.30
CA GLU A 67 -3.40 -9.92 -6.86
C GLU A 67 -2.76 -11.29 -6.61
N VAL A 68 -1.67 -11.31 -5.84
CA VAL A 68 -0.98 -12.56 -5.48
C VAL A 68 -1.68 -13.23 -4.31
N GLU A 69 -2.32 -12.44 -3.45
CA GLU A 69 -3.07 -12.88 -2.28
C GLU A 69 -4.29 -11.98 -2.07
N PRO A 70 -5.33 -12.46 -1.36
CA PRO A 70 -6.46 -11.63 -0.99
C PRO A 70 -6.01 -10.38 -0.22
N PRO A 71 -6.57 -9.19 -0.53
CA PRO A 71 -6.24 -7.98 0.20
C PRO A 71 -6.56 -8.10 1.68
N GLN A 72 -5.71 -7.52 2.51
CA GLN A 72 -5.85 -7.50 3.96
C GLN A 72 -6.36 -6.13 4.42
N GLU A 73 -7.35 -6.14 5.29
CA GLU A 73 -7.79 -4.95 6.00
C GLU A 73 -7.01 -4.84 7.31
N ILE A 74 -6.37 -3.70 7.52
CA ILE A 74 -5.54 -3.43 8.70
C ILE A 74 -6.18 -2.27 9.44
N SER A 75 -6.26 -2.41 10.77
CA SER A 75 -6.97 -1.47 11.64
C SER A 75 -6.43 -0.05 11.62
N SER A 76 -5.14 0.12 11.30
CA SER A 76 -4.55 1.43 11.08
C SER A 76 -3.33 1.35 10.15
N LEU A 77 -3.06 2.44 9.43
CA LEU A 77 -1.85 2.59 8.64
C LEU A 77 -0.58 2.54 9.51
N SER A 78 -0.60 3.14 10.70
CA SER A 78 0.54 3.09 11.64
C SER A 78 0.94 1.67 11.99
N SER A 79 -0.02 0.81 12.36
CA SER A 79 0.25 -0.59 12.71
C SER A 79 0.81 -1.37 11.53
N TYR A 80 0.34 -1.10 10.31
CA TYR A 80 0.92 -1.69 9.11
C TYR A 80 2.37 -1.25 8.88
N LEU A 81 2.65 0.04 9.02
CA LEU A 81 4.00 0.57 8.82
C LEU A 81 4.99 0.06 9.88
N GLU A 82 4.52 -0.22 11.09
CA GLU A 82 5.28 -0.86 12.17
C GLU A 82 5.60 -2.31 11.83
N SER A 83 4.64 -3.09 11.31
CA SER A 83 4.87 -4.50 10.95
C SER A 83 5.86 -4.69 9.79
N LEU A 84 6.21 -3.62 9.06
CA LEU A 84 7.22 -3.64 7.99
C LEU A 84 8.65 -3.38 8.49
N LYS A 85 8.84 -2.98 9.74
CA LYS A 85 10.15 -2.71 10.34
C LYS A 85 10.78 -3.93 11.00
N GLU A 86 9.97 -4.94 11.30
CA GLU A 86 10.37 -6.25 11.84
C GLU A 86 10.80 -7.21 10.73
#